data_AF-A0A9W9DEN0-F1
#
_entry.id   AF-A0A9W9DEN0-F1
#
_cell.length_a   1.000
_cell.length_b   1.000
_cell.length_c   1.000
_cell.angle_alpha   90.00
_cell.angle_beta   90.00
_cell.angle_gamma   90.00
#
_symmetry.space_group_name_H-M   'P 1'
#
loop_
_entity.id
_entity.type
_entity.pdbx_description
1 polymer ?
#
loop_
_entity_poly.entity_id
_entity_poly.type
_entity_poly.pdbx_seq_one_letter_code
_entity_poly.pdbx_strand_id
1 'polypeptide(L)'
;FAFARIQGEICLVQVSSSTPAQSALATVDVKIFRHEFITIFRLSATTTLHPSDIQIMENIDEKLVYHEEENGTVFLARDVMERLRKLTLPVFPISPRR
;
A
#
# COMPACT_ATOMS: atom_id res chain seq x y z
N PHE A 1 -2.60 -7.66 2.45
CA PHE A 1 -2.54 -6.20 2.16
C PHE A 1 -1.12 -5.72 2.30
N ALA A 2 -0.73 -4.64 1.63
CA ALA A 2 0.62 -4.08 1.71
C ALA A 2 0.62 -2.57 1.47
N PHE A 3 1.61 -1.86 2.01
CA PHE A 3 1.95 -0.52 1.53
C PHE A 3 2.84 -0.63 0.31
N ALA A 4 2.46 0.07 -0.75
CA ALA A 4 3.19 0.11 -1.99
C ALA A 4 3.34 1.53 -2.50
N ARG A 5 4.46 1.79 -3.17
CA ARG A 5 4.67 3.03 -3.90
C ARG A 5 4.22 2.83 -5.34
N ILE A 6 3.28 3.66 -5.78
CA ILE A 6 2.75 3.68 -7.14
C ILE A 6 2.82 5.12 -7.64
N GLN A 7 3.51 5.35 -8.75
CA GLN A 7 3.71 6.69 -9.34
C GLN A 7 4.24 7.75 -8.36
N GLY A 8 5.04 7.33 -7.36
CA GLY A 8 5.64 8.22 -6.38
C GLY A 8 4.87 8.34 -5.06
N GLU A 9 3.59 7.99 -5.03
CA GLU A 9 2.71 8.05 -3.86
C GLU A 9 2.66 6.71 -3.11
N ILE A 10 2.54 6.75 -1.77
CA ILE A 10 2.42 5.54 -0.94
C ILE A 10 0.94 5.28 -0.67
N CYS A 11 0.46 4.13 -1.13
CA CYS A 11 -0.92 3.71 -1.00
C CYS A 11 -1.01 2.33 -0.33
N LEU A 12 -2.18 2.04 0.23
CA LEU A 12 -2.51 0.68 0.67
C LEU A 12 -2.99 -0.11 -0.54
N VAL A 13 -2.43 -1.30 -0.76
CA VAL A 13 -2.80 -2.17 -1.87
C VAL A 13 -3.22 -3.56 -1.41
N GLN A 14 -4.15 -4.15 -2.15
CA GLN A 14 -4.47 -5.56 -2.09
C GLN A 14 -4.09 -6.19 -3.44
N VAL A 15 -3.12 -7.10 -3.41
CA VAL A 15 -2.64 -7.82 -4.59
C VAL A 15 -3.40 -9.14 -4.70
N SER A 16 -3.97 -9.42 -5.87
CA SER A 16 -4.62 -10.71 -6.14
C SER A 16 -3.55 -11.78 -6.36
N SER A 17 -3.45 -12.77 -5.47
CA SER A 17 -2.44 -13.84 -5.50
C SER A 17 -2.61 -14.85 -6.65
N SER A 18 -3.59 -14.64 -7.53
CA SER A 18 -3.89 -15.53 -8.66
C SER A 18 -2.97 -15.35 -9.87
N THR A 19 -2.08 -14.36 -9.87
CA THR A 19 -1.08 -14.20 -10.94
C THR A 19 0.25 -14.86 -10.53
N PRO A 20 0.70 -15.91 -11.24
CA PRO A 20 1.95 -16.58 -10.92
C PRO A 20 3.12 -15.61 -11.09
N ALA A 21 3.85 -15.39 -10.00
CA ALA A 21 4.98 -14.46 -9.86
C ALA A 21 6.24 -14.84 -10.68
N GLN A 22 6.09 -15.61 -11.76
CA GLN A 22 7.19 -16.21 -12.51
C GLN A 22 7.44 -15.59 -13.89
N SER A 23 6.57 -14.69 -14.36
CA SER A 23 6.75 -14.05 -15.67
C SER A 23 6.95 -12.55 -15.51
N ALA A 24 8.08 -12.03 -16.00
CA ALA A 24 8.40 -10.59 -16.10
C ALA A 24 7.41 -9.79 -16.97
N LEU A 25 6.42 -10.46 -17.56
CA LEU A 25 5.35 -9.91 -18.39
C LEU A 25 3.96 -10.03 -17.73
N ALA A 26 3.85 -10.67 -16.57
CA ALA A 26 2.57 -10.85 -15.89
C ALA A 26 2.19 -9.55 -15.18
N THR A 27 1.18 -8.88 -15.70
CA THR A 27 0.54 -7.76 -15.01
C THR A 27 -0.17 -8.25 -13.76
N VAL A 28 -0.16 -7.42 -12.71
CA VAL A 28 -0.72 -7.76 -11.41
C VAL A 28 -1.99 -6.96 -11.18
N ASP A 29 -3.08 -7.65 -10.90
CA ASP A 29 -4.34 -7.01 -10.51
C ASP A 29 -4.27 -6.55 -9.06
N VAL A 30 -4.39 -5.23 -8.89
CA VAL A 30 -4.28 -4.56 -7.59
C VAL A 30 -5.48 -3.66 -7.33
N LYS A 31 -6.01 -3.78 -6.12
CA LYS A 31 -6.93 -2.79 -5.56
C LYS A 31 -6.10 -1.77 -4.80
N ILE A 32 -6.27 -0.49 -5.13
CA ILE A 32 -5.59 0.64 -4.52
C ILE A 32 -6.57 1.33 -3.59
N PHE A 33 -6.19 1.43 -2.32
CA PHE A 33 -6.94 2.12 -1.29
C PHE A 33 -6.18 3.38 -0.86
N ARG A 34 -6.89 4.51 -0.86
CA ARG A 34 -6.35 5.81 -0.44
C ARG A 34 -6.70 6.08 1.00
N HIS A 35 -5.75 6.66 1.73
CA HIS A 35 -6.01 7.14 3.08
C HIS A 35 -7.03 8.26 3.02
N GLU A 36 -8.12 8.13 3.77
CA GLU A 36 -9.16 9.14 3.84
C GLU A 36 -9.10 9.88 5.17
N PHE A 37 -9.24 9.17 6.30
CA PHE A 37 -9.11 9.75 7.64
C PHE A 37 -8.74 8.71 8.70
N ILE A 38 -7.98 9.14 9.72
CA ILE A 38 -7.58 8.31 10.88
C ILE A 38 -6.94 7.00 10.42
N THR A 39 -7.67 5.89 10.48
CA THR A 39 -7.24 4.53 10.11
C THR A 39 -7.99 4.00 8.89
N ILE A 40 -8.85 4.82 8.29
CA ILE A 40 -9.75 4.45 7.21
C ILE A 40 -9.10 4.70 5.86
N PHE A 41 -9.13 3.66 5.03
CA PHE A 41 -8.74 3.69 3.64
C PHE A 41 -9.94 3.30 2.79
N ARG A 42 -10.22 4.08 1.75
CA ARG A 42 -11.28 3.77 0.80
C ARG A 42 -10.69 3.28 -0.51
N LEU A 43 -11.36 2.31 -1.11
CA LEU A 43 -11.02 1.83 -2.44
C LEU A 43 -11.10 3.01 -3.40
N SER A 44 -9.95 3.34 -3.99
CA SER A 44 -9.84 4.43 -4.96
C SER A 44 -9.89 3.90 -6.39
N ALA A 45 -9.26 2.75 -6.64
CA ALA A 45 -9.20 2.17 -7.98
C ALA A 45 -8.90 0.67 -7.90
N THR A 46 -9.38 -0.07 -8.89
CA THR A 46 -8.93 -1.43 -9.19
C THR A 46 -8.27 -1.40 -10.56
N THR A 47 -7.00 -1.77 -10.63
CA THR A 47 -6.21 -1.64 -11.86
C THR A 47 -5.20 -2.76 -11.98
N THR A 48 -4.67 -2.92 -13.17
CA THR A 48 -3.72 -3.98 -13.53
C THR A 48 -2.39 -3.29 -13.85
N LEU A 49 -1.39 -3.48 -12.98
CA LEU A 49 -0.10 -2.79 -13.09
C LEU A 49 1.00 -3.74 -13.56
N HIS A 50 1.98 -3.19 -14.28
CA HIS A 50 3.23 -3.91 -14.49
C HIS A 50 4.00 -3.99 -13.16
N PRO A 51 4.70 -5.08 -12.84
CA PRO A 51 5.49 -5.20 -11.61
C PRO A 51 6.57 -4.10 -11.45
N SER A 52 6.95 -3.42 -12.53
CA SER A 52 7.87 -2.28 -12.47
C SER A 52 7.22 -0.98 -11.98
N ASP A 53 5.89 -0.85 -12.07
CA ASP A 53 5.14 0.34 -11.68
C ASP A 53 4.67 0.30 -10.22
N ILE A 54 4.82 -0.86 -9.58
CA ILE A 54 4.44 -1.09 -8.18
C ILE A 54 5.65 -1.56 -7.39
N GLN A 55 6.02 -0.79 -6.37
CA GLN A 55 7.05 -1.18 -5.42
C GLN A 55 6.42 -1.49 -4.07
N ILE A 56 6.32 -2.77 -3.73
CA ILE A 56 5.88 -3.19 -2.39
C ILE A 56 6.95 -2.76 -1.38
N MET A 57 6.57 -1.89 -0.45
CA MET A 57 7.46 -1.41 0.61
C MET A 57 7.32 -2.26 1.87
N GLU A 58 6.08 -2.63 2.21
CA GLU A 58 5.79 -3.29 3.46
C GLU A 58 4.53 -4.16 3.36
N ASN A 59 4.65 -5.44 3.72
CA ASN A 59 3.49 -6.31 3.86
C ASN A 59 2.83 -6.11 5.22
N ILE A 60 1.50 -6.07 5.23
CA ILE A 60 0.69 -5.87 6.42
C ILE A 60 0.03 -7.21 6.77
N ASP A 61 0.22 -7.63 8.03
CA ASP A 61 -0.42 -8.81 8.59
C ASP A 61 -1.95 -8.64 8.54
N GLU A 62 -2.65 -9.67 8.07
CA GLU A 62 -4.11 -9.68 7.95
C GLU A 62 -4.81 -9.42 9.28
N LYS A 63 -4.17 -9.77 10.42
CA LYS A 63 -4.71 -9.49 11.77
C LYS A 63 -4.79 -8.00 12.09
N LEU A 64 -4.01 -7.18 11.40
CA LEU A 64 -3.96 -5.73 11.59
C LEU A 64 -4.84 -4.97 10.58
N VAL A 65 -5.62 -5.71 9.79
CA VAL A 65 -6.48 -5.18 8.74
C VAL A 65 -7.90 -5.68 8.94
N TYR A 66 -8.85 -4.75 9.00
CA TYR A 66 -10.27 -5.06 8.91
C TYR A 66 -10.81 -4.54 7.58
N HIS A 67 -11.22 -5.44 6.69
CA HIS A 67 -11.71 -5.10 5.35
C HIS A 67 -13.21 -5.33 5.26
N GLU A 68 -13.94 -4.26 4.98
CA GLU A 68 -15.37 -4.29 4.70
C GLU A 68 -15.56 -4.21 3.18
N GLU A 69 -15.65 -5.37 2.54
CA GLU A 69 -15.71 -5.48 1.08
C GLU A 69 -16.94 -4.80 0.47
N GLU A 70 -18.07 -4.84 1.17
CA GLU A 70 -19.34 -4.26 0.73
C GLU A 70 -19.23 -2.75 0.45
N ASN A 71 -18.51 -2.04 1.31
CA ASN A 71 -18.32 -0.59 1.23
C ASN A 71 -16.94 -0.19 0.67
N GLY A 72 -16.13 -1.16 0.24
CA GLY A 72 -14.76 -0.93 -0.25
C GLY A 72 -13.89 -0.19 0.77
N THR A 73 -14.11 -0.42 2.06
CA THR A 73 -13.45 0.32 3.15
C THR A 73 -12.54 -0.60 3.93
N VAL A 74 -11.32 -0.15 4.18
CA VAL A 74 -10.29 -0.87 4.93
C VAL A 74 -9.89 -0.05 6.14
N PHE A 75 -9.87 -0.69 7.30
CA PHE A 75 -9.42 -0.12 8.55
C PHE A 75 -8.10 -0.76 8.94
N LEU A 76 -7.09 0.07 9.19
CA LEU A 76 -5.79 -0.38 9.64
C LEU A 76 -5.62 -0.16 11.15
N ALA A 77 -4.91 -1.06 11.82
CA ALA A 77 -4.50 -0.82 13.20
C ALA A 77 -3.65 0.46 13.33
N ARG A 78 -3.72 1.13 14.47
CA ARG A 78 -2.97 2.37 14.74
C ARG A 78 -1.45 2.18 14.51
N ASP A 79 -0.91 1.04 14.92
CA ASP A 79 0.51 0.72 14.76
C ASP A 79 0.93 0.71 13.28
N VAL A 80 0.03 0.28 12.39
CA VAL A 80 0.24 0.28 10.94
C VAL A 80 0.21 1.71 10.39
N MET A 81 -0.64 2.58 10.93
CA MET A 81 -0.62 4.01 10.58
C MET A 81 0.67 4.71 11.00
N GLU A 82 1.25 4.33 12.14
CA GLU A 82 2.55 4.85 12.57
C GLU A 82 3.68 4.42 11.65
N ARG A 83 3.61 3.21 11.11
CA ARG A 83 4.54 2.71 10.09
C ARG A 83 4.38 3.47 8.78
N LEU A 84 3.15 3.66 8.29
CA LEU A 84 2.87 4.48 7.11
C LEU A 84 3.44 5.89 7.26
N ARG A 85 3.21 6.53 8.42
CA ARG A 85 3.75 7.87 8.69
C ARG A 85 5.27 7.91 8.56
N LYS A 86 5.99 6.89 9.04
CA LYS A 86 7.46 6.80 8.89
C LYS A 86 7.89 6.66 7.43
N LEU A 87 7.09 5.98 6.59
CA LEU A 87 7.37 5.80 5.17
C LEU A 87 7.08 7.07 4.35
N THR A 88 6.07 7.85 4.73
CA THR A 88 5.67 9.09 4.03
C THR A 88 6.47 10.31 4.46
N LEU A 89 7.08 10.30 5.66
CA LEU A 89 7.90 11.40 6.12
C LEU A 89 9.16 11.53 5.24
N PRO A 90 9.50 12.74 4.75
CA PRO A 90 10.79 12.95 4.12
C PRO A 90 11.86 12.64 5.16
N VAL A 91 12.73 11.66 4.87
CA VAL A 91 13.97 11.48 5.61
C VAL A 91 14.77 12.75 5.39
N PHE A 92 14.68 13.70 6.31
CA PHE A 92 15.61 14.83 6.31
C PHE A 92 16.98 14.23 6.57
N PRO A 93 17.91 14.24 5.60
CA PRO A 93 19.29 13.92 5.92
C PRO A 93 19.74 15.01 6.88
N ILE A 94 19.94 14.65 8.14
CA ILE A 94 20.62 15.49 9.12
C ILE A 94 22.01 15.69 8.54
N SER A 95 22.20 16.81 7.85
CA SER A 95 23.51 17.19 7.33
C SER A 95 24.38 17.48 8.55
N PRO A 96 25.50 16.78 8.77
CA PRO A 96 26.40 17.12 9.85
C PRO A 96 26.97 18.49 9.51
N ARG A 97 26.61 19.51 10.30
CA ARG A 97 27.23 20.83 10.21
C ARG A 97 28.72 20.64 10.50
N ARG A 98 29.56 20.93 9.50
CA ARG A 98 30.99 21.15 9.67
C ARG A 98 31.22 22.50 10.35
#